data_AF-A0AA38T589-F1
#
_entry.id   AF-A0AA38T589-F1
#
_cell.length_a   1.000
_cell.length_b   1.000
_cell.length_c   1.000
_cell.angle_alpha   90.00
_cell.angle_beta   90.00
_cell.angle_gamma   90.00
#
_symmetry.space_group_name_H-M   'P 1'
#
loop_
_entity.id
_entity.type
_entity.pdbx_description
1 polymer ?
#
loop_
_entity_poly.entity_id
_entity_poly.type
_entity_poly.pdbx_seq_one_letter_code
_entity_poly.pdbx_strand_id
1 'polypeptide(L)'
;MDELMSSWDILFKAKDGHECSRLIMSTMRGGSVVHCSVPRDIFEEGSKEDTNIRQFWNNVCSFMEKDGDIDDLINFELVFFPIVNGCHYYVICFDLQKGSFHILDNNVTNKASSTNYGIVPYNVHKVFVEALKIIKDERANKLLKAKQKIQKMSWRTSNQVDCGIFAMRHMETFMGGNLLKWHCGFDQEGDKQKLQIEYLRIKYVSEILLSNVNCNKQFVTAEVEKFELHSSEKQLELLLAAKMMKDKCF
;
A
#
# COMPACT_ATOMS: atom_id res chain seq x y z
N MET A 1 19.61 24.31 -15.65
CA MET A 1 19.02 23.06 -16.17
C MET A 1 19.45 21.94 -15.24
N ASP A 2 19.03 22.09 -13.98
CA ASP A 2 19.24 21.25 -12.80
C ASP A 2 18.17 21.72 -11.80
N GLU A 3 17.72 20.85 -10.89
CA GLU A 3 16.55 21.01 -9.98
C GLU A 3 15.18 20.56 -10.53
N LEU A 4 15.14 19.32 -11.03
CA LEU A 4 13.96 18.47 -10.96
C LEU A 4 14.32 17.15 -10.25
N MET A 5 15.16 17.27 -9.21
CA MET A 5 15.38 16.22 -8.23
C MET A 5 14.10 16.04 -7.40
N SER A 6 13.18 15.25 -7.96
CA SER A 6 12.19 14.43 -7.28
C SER A 6 11.48 15.11 -6.09
N SER A 7 10.35 15.75 -6.37
CA SER A 7 9.37 16.16 -5.34
C SER A 7 8.91 14.99 -4.44
N TRP A 8 9.19 13.75 -4.82
CA TRP A 8 8.89 12.55 -4.05
C TRP A 8 10.00 12.17 -3.06
N ASP A 9 11.24 12.61 -3.29
CA ASP A 9 12.36 12.38 -2.37
C ASP A 9 12.13 13.10 -1.03
N ILE A 10 11.36 14.19 -0.99
CA ILE A 10 11.07 14.95 0.23
C ILE A 10 10.04 14.23 1.12
N LEU A 11 9.11 13.46 0.53
CA LEU A 11 8.09 12.73 1.28
C LEU A 11 8.64 11.42 1.90
N PHE A 12 9.73 10.87 1.36
CA PHE A 12 10.24 9.54 1.76
C PHE A 12 11.73 9.50 2.13
N LYS A 13 12.51 10.58 2.00
CA LYS A 13 13.89 10.61 2.53
C LYS A 13 13.89 10.80 4.03
N ALA A 14 14.24 9.74 4.74
CA ALA A 14 14.80 9.84 6.08
C ALA A 14 16.20 10.46 6.00
N LYS A 15 16.50 11.36 6.95
CA LYS A 15 17.79 12.05 7.03
C LYS A 15 18.97 11.11 7.31
N ASP A 16 18.69 9.88 7.75
CA ASP A 16 19.69 8.96 8.30
C ASP A 16 19.64 7.53 7.68
N GLY A 17 19.12 7.36 6.46
CA GLY A 17 19.18 6.06 5.77
C GLY A 17 18.28 4.95 6.33
N HIS A 18 17.30 5.29 7.18
CA HIS A 18 16.29 4.35 7.65
C HIS A 18 14.97 4.52 6.87
N GLU A 19 14.50 3.48 6.19
CA GLU A 19 13.23 3.50 5.44
C GLU A 19 12.03 3.91 6.31
N CYS A 20 11.18 4.78 5.76
CA CYS A 20 9.96 5.28 6.37
C CYS A 20 8.86 4.22 6.28
N SER A 21 8.86 3.25 7.20
CA SER A 21 7.88 2.15 7.27
C SER A 21 6.61 2.48 8.08
N ARG A 22 6.27 3.76 8.26
CA ARG A 22 5.21 4.19 9.21
C ARG A 22 3.93 4.75 8.60
N LEU A 23 3.77 4.78 7.28
CA LEU A 23 2.74 5.62 6.66
C LEU A 23 1.39 4.96 6.33
N ILE A 24 1.19 3.68 6.59
CA ILE A 24 -0.12 3.09 6.35
C ILE A 24 -0.52 2.41 7.65
N MET A 25 -1.72 2.73 8.17
CA MET A 25 -2.57 1.85 9.00
C MET A 25 -2.78 2.19 10.48
N SER A 26 -2.37 3.35 10.99
CA SER A 26 -2.88 3.82 12.30
C SER A 26 -4.34 4.30 12.26
N THR A 27 -4.99 4.31 11.09
CA THR A 27 -6.38 4.76 10.89
C THR A 27 -7.40 3.62 10.66
N MET A 28 -6.97 2.34 10.65
CA MET A 28 -7.90 1.21 10.47
C MET A 28 -8.43 0.73 11.82
N ARG A 29 -9.70 1.03 12.12
CA ARG A 29 -10.38 0.44 13.28
C ARG A 29 -10.49 -1.09 13.10
N GLY A 30 -9.86 -1.84 14.01
CA GLY A 30 -10.21 -3.23 14.30
C GLY A 30 -9.52 -4.31 13.46
N GLY A 31 -8.56 -3.96 12.60
CA GLY A 31 -7.72 -4.92 11.89
C GLY A 31 -6.28 -4.45 11.90
N SER A 32 -5.43 -5.16 12.61
CA SER A 32 -3.99 -4.88 12.58
C SER A 32 -3.41 -5.45 11.30
N VAL A 33 -2.65 -4.63 10.59
CA VAL A 33 -2.08 -5.02 9.31
C VAL A 33 -0.57 -4.91 9.38
N VAL A 34 0.09 -6.00 9.02
CA VAL A 34 1.54 -6.06 8.90
C VAL A 34 1.90 -5.59 7.49
N HIS A 35 2.61 -4.47 7.40
CA HIS A 35 3.21 -4.01 6.16
C HIS A 35 4.64 -4.55 6.09
N CYS A 36 4.85 -5.60 5.29
CA CYS A 36 6.19 -5.97 4.87
C CYS A 36 6.39 -5.47 3.44
N SER A 37 7.13 -4.38 3.28
CA SER A 37 7.77 -4.08 2.00
C SER A 37 8.67 -5.26 1.68
N VAL A 38 8.43 -5.93 0.57
CA VAL A 38 9.37 -6.93 0.08
C VAL A 38 10.24 -6.25 -0.98
N PRO A 39 11.55 -6.09 -0.74
CA PRO A 39 12.45 -5.46 -1.69
C PRO A 39 12.32 -6.07 -3.10
N ARG A 40 12.38 -5.23 -4.13
CA ARG A 40 12.15 -5.59 -5.53
C ARG A 40 13.09 -6.70 -6.02
N ASP A 41 14.29 -6.71 -5.45
CA ASP A 41 15.44 -7.59 -5.66
C ASP A 41 15.32 -8.97 -5.00
N ILE A 42 14.43 -9.16 -4.01
CA ILE A 42 14.15 -10.48 -3.41
C ILE A 42 13.53 -11.45 -4.43
N PHE A 43 13.00 -10.95 -5.56
CA PHE A 43 12.20 -11.73 -6.48
C PHE A 43 12.75 -11.80 -7.91
N GLU A 44 14.00 -11.37 -8.12
CA GLU A 44 14.67 -11.51 -9.41
C GLU A 44 15.15 -12.96 -9.63
N GLU A 45 15.09 -13.40 -10.90
CA GLU A 45 15.57 -14.72 -11.33
C GLU A 45 17.06 -14.87 -11.01
N GLY A 46 17.40 -15.86 -10.17
CA GLY A 46 18.79 -16.16 -9.76
C GLY A 46 19.13 -15.84 -8.30
N SER A 47 18.22 -15.22 -7.53
CA SER A 47 18.36 -15.05 -6.08
C SER A 47 18.28 -16.39 -5.34
N LYS A 48 19.06 -16.55 -4.26
CA LYS A 48 19.01 -17.76 -3.42
C LYS A 48 17.80 -17.70 -2.51
N GLU A 49 16.94 -18.72 -2.61
CA GLU A 49 15.69 -18.86 -1.86
C GLU A 49 15.85 -18.63 -0.34
N ASP A 50 16.86 -19.23 0.29
CA ASP A 50 17.10 -19.07 1.73
C ASP A 50 17.44 -17.63 2.12
N THR A 51 18.14 -16.88 1.25
CA THR A 51 18.48 -15.48 1.48
C THR A 51 17.22 -14.62 1.47
N ASN A 52 16.32 -14.88 0.53
CA ASN A 52 15.06 -14.15 0.36
C ASN A 52 14.13 -14.34 1.56
N ILE A 53 13.99 -15.60 2.02
CA ILE A 53 13.23 -15.92 3.22
C ILE A 53 13.84 -15.23 4.44
N ARG A 54 15.17 -15.24 4.58
CA ARG A 54 15.86 -14.62 5.72
C ARG A 54 15.73 -13.09 5.72
N GLN A 55 15.84 -12.44 4.56
CA GLN A 55 15.66 -10.99 4.45
C GLN A 55 14.21 -10.60 4.75
N PHE A 56 13.24 -11.31 4.19
CA PHE A 56 11.83 -11.12 4.53
C PHE A 56 11.58 -11.29 6.03
N TRP A 57 12.11 -12.36 6.60
CA TRP A 57 12.01 -12.63 8.04
C TRP A 57 12.60 -11.50 8.87
N ASN A 58 13.81 -11.03 8.54
CA ASN A 58 14.42 -9.89 9.23
C ASN A 58 13.59 -8.61 9.11
N ASN A 59 12.94 -8.37 7.96
CA ASN A 59 12.06 -7.22 7.78
C ASN A 59 10.81 -7.33 8.66
N VAL A 60 10.22 -8.53 8.74
CA VAL A 60 9.09 -8.82 9.64
C VAL A 60 9.50 -8.66 11.11
N CYS A 61 10.64 -9.22 11.53
CA CYS A 61 11.17 -9.05 12.88
C CYS A 61 11.39 -7.58 13.22
N SER A 62 12.08 -6.84 12.34
CA SER A 62 12.39 -5.42 12.59
C SER A 62 11.14 -4.55 12.63
N PHE A 63 10.10 -4.91 11.89
CA PHE A 63 8.78 -4.29 11.99
C PHE A 63 8.13 -4.60 13.34
N MET A 64 8.07 -5.88 13.72
CA MET A 64 7.43 -6.32 14.95
C MET A 64 8.15 -5.75 16.18
N GLU A 65 9.48 -5.83 16.28
CA GLU A 65 10.27 -5.26 17.39
C GLU A 65 9.99 -3.78 17.69
N LYS A 66 9.50 -3.01 16.71
CA LYS A 66 9.11 -1.60 16.88
C LYS A 66 7.68 -1.40 17.41
N ASP A 67 6.80 -2.39 17.23
CA ASP A 67 5.35 -2.30 17.46
C ASP A 67 4.79 -3.38 18.43
N GLY A 68 5.53 -4.45 18.76
CA GLY A 68 5.06 -5.60 19.57
C GLY A 68 5.94 -6.85 19.48
N ASP A 69 5.59 -7.94 20.16
CA ASP A 69 6.40 -9.18 20.12
C ASP A 69 6.16 -9.92 18.78
N ILE A 70 7.14 -10.68 18.29
CA ILE A 70 7.04 -11.40 17.01
C ILE A 70 5.88 -12.42 16.98
N ASP A 71 5.46 -12.86 18.16
CA ASP A 71 4.28 -13.68 18.40
C ASP A 71 2.96 -12.97 18.01
N ASP A 72 2.97 -11.64 17.78
CA ASP A 72 1.79 -10.86 17.39
C ASP A 72 1.28 -11.19 15.98
N LEU A 73 2.08 -11.81 15.10
CA LEU A 73 1.57 -12.30 13.81
C LEU A 73 0.42 -13.30 14.00
N ILE A 74 0.43 -14.04 15.11
CA ILE A 74 -0.63 -14.98 15.50
C ILE A 74 -1.96 -14.25 15.72
N ASN A 75 -1.91 -13.00 16.17
CA ASN A 75 -3.08 -12.19 16.50
C ASN A 75 -3.77 -11.56 15.28
N PHE A 76 -3.16 -11.61 14.09
CA PHE A 76 -3.72 -11.02 12.89
C PHE A 76 -4.60 -12.01 12.12
N GLU A 77 -5.75 -11.52 11.64
CA GLU A 77 -6.65 -12.30 10.78
C GLU A 77 -6.36 -12.09 9.30
N LEU A 78 -5.98 -10.87 8.92
CA LEU A 78 -5.65 -10.47 7.56
C LEU A 78 -4.27 -9.84 7.51
N VAL A 79 -3.46 -10.22 6.53
CA VAL A 79 -2.13 -9.63 6.28
C VAL A 79 -2.06 -9.12 4.86
N PHE A 80 -1.66 -7.86 4.67
CA PHE A 80 -1.65 -7.20 3.36
C PHE A 80 -0.23 -6.82 2.92
N PHE A 81 0.10 -7.19 1.70
CA PHE A 81 1.35 -6.88 1.04
C PHE A 81 1.04 -5.98 -0.17
N PRO A 82 1.25 -4.67 -0.08
CA PRO A 82 1.21 -3.81 -1.26
C PRO A 82 2.39 -4.16 -2.16
N ILE A 83 2.11 -4.39 -3.44
CA ILE A 83 3.08 -4.79 -4.45
C ILE A 83 3.23 -3.67 -5.47
N VAL A 84 4.49 -3.36 -5.78
CA VAL A 84 4.86 -2.49 -6.89
C VAL A 84 5.57 -3.33 -7.94
N ASN A 85 4.93 -3.55 -9.08
CA ASN A 85 5.53 -4.26 -10.19
C ASN A 85 5.57 -3.35 -11.41
N GLY A 86 6.78 -2.98 -11.85
CA GLY A 86 6.98 -1.89 -12.80
C GLY A 86 6.44 -0.57 -12.23
N CYS A 87 5.43 0.00 -12.90
CA CYS A 87 4.73 1.22 -12.47
C CYS A 87 3.31 0.94 -11.94
N HIS A 88 2.94 -0.33 -11.72
CA HIS A 88 1.60 -0.71 -11.27
C HIS A 88 1.58 -1.12 -9.80
N TYR A 89 0.61 -0.60 -9.05
CA TYR A 89 0.36 -0.92 -7.65
C TYR A 89 -0.85 -1.84 -7.51
N TYR A 90 -0.70 -2.93 -6.76
CA TYR A 90 -1.80 -3.83 -6.37
C TYR A 90 -1.53 -4.42 -4.98
N VAL A 91 -2.45 -5.22 -4.44
CA VAL A 91 -2.30 -5.78 -3.09
C VAL A 91 -2.46 -7.29 -3.10
N ILE A 92 -1.57 -7.99 -2.39
CA ILE A 92 -1.77 -9.39 -2.00
C ILE A 92 -2.26 -9.41 -0.55
N CYS A 93 -3.38 -10.08 -0.28
CA CYS A 93 -3.93 -10.21 1.06
C CYS A 93 -4.02 -11.69 1.45
N PHE A 94 -3.51 -12.06 2.62
CA PHE A 94 -3.67 -13.38 3.21
C PHE A 94 -4.74 -13.33 4.31
N ASP A 95 -5.79 -14.11 4.13
CA ASP A 95 -6.81 -14.39 5.15
C ASP A 95 -6.35 -15.62 5.94
N LEU A 96 -5.74 -15.39 7.09
CA LEU A 96 -5.13 -16.42 7.95
C LEU A 96 -6.21 -17.31 8.59
N GLN A 97 -7.39 -16.74 8.86
CA GLN A 97 -8.51 -17.47 9.44
C GLN A 97 -9.06 -18.53 8.47
N LYS A 98 -9.25 -18.13 7.20
CA LYS A 98 -9.79 -19.00 6.14
C LYS A 98 -8.73 -19.79 5.40
N GLY A 99 -7.45 -19.44 5.56
CA GLY A 99 -6.35 -20.04 4.80
C GLY A 99 -6.47 -19.74 3.31
N SER A 100 -6.79 -18.51 2.93
CA SER A 100 -6.82 -18.08 1.54
C SER A 100 -5.94 -16.87 1.28
N PHE A 101 -5.49 -16.70 0.04
CA PHE A 101 -4.80 -15.49 -0.35
C PHE A 101 -5.38 -14.90 -1.64
N HIS A 102 -5.46 -13.58 -1.66
CA HIS A 102 -6.25 -12.78 -2.57
C HIS A 102 -5.35 -11.77 -3.27
N ILE A 103 -5.58 -11.55 -4.56
CA ILE A 103 -5.00 -10.43 -5.30
C ILE A 103 -6.10 -9.40 -5.48
N LEU A 104 -5.88 -8.21 -4.92
CA LEU A 104 -6.76 -7.05 -5.02
C LEU A 104 -6.13 -6.06 -6.00
N ASP A 105 -6.75 -5.91 -7.16
CA ASP A 105 -6.21 -5.14 -8.27
C ASP A 105 -7.33 -4.37 -8.97
N ASN A 106 -7.12 -3.08 -9.23
CA ASN A 106 -8.08 -2.25 -9.93
C ASN A 106 -8.08 -2.50 -11.43
N ASN A 107 -7.00 -3.00 -12.01
CA ASN A 107 -6.84 -3.06 -13.46
C ASN A 107 -7.81 -4.07 -14.09
N VAL A 108 -8.66 -3.67 -15.04
CA VAL A 108 -9.60 -4.56 -15.77
C VAL A 108 -8.92 -5.41 -16.86
N THR A 109 -7.80 -4.96 -17.42
CA THR A 109 -7.12 -5.61 -18.55
C THR A 109 -6.35 -6.85 -18.14
N ASN A 110 -6.06 -6.97 -16.85
CA ASN A 110 -5.61 -8.21 -16.25
C ASN A 110 -6.75 -9.23 -16.36
N LYS A 111 -6.80 -9.93 -17.50
CA LYS A 111 -7.48 -11.23 -17.63
C LYS A 111 -7.16 -11.97 -16.34
N ALA A 112 -8.13 -12.62 -15.71
CA ALA A 112 -7.95 -13.32 -14.44
C ALA A 112 -7.03 -14.56 -14.54
N SER A 113 -6.05 -14.52 -15.45
CA SER A 113 -4.91 -15.40 -15.58
C SER A 113 -3.84 -15.00 -14.58
N SER A 114 -3.28 -15.98 -13.90
CA SER A 114 -2.13 -15.83 -13.02
C SER A 114 -0.90 -15.26 -13.73
N THR A 115 -0.80 -15.44 -15.05
CA THR A 115 0.36 -15.03 -15.87
C THR A 115 0.63 -13.52 -15.81
N ASN A 116 -0.40 -12.69 -15.63
CA ASN A 116 -0.24 -11.22 -15.63
C ASN A 116 0.51 -10.69 -14.41
N TYR A 117 0.57 -11.47 -13.33
CA TYR A 117 1.30 -11.11 -12.11
C TYR A 117 2.68 -11.79 -12.03
N GLY A 118 3.04 -12.59 -13.04
CA GLY A 118 4.30 -13.32 -13.10
C GLY A 118 4.51 -14.23 -11.89
N ILE A 119 5.76 -14.32 -11.43
CA ILE A 119 6.17 -15.15 -10.29
C ILE A 119 5.91 -14.49 -8.93
N VAL A 120 5.59 -13.19 -8.91
CA VAL A 120 5.53 -12.40 -7.67
C VAL A 120 4.54 -12.98 -6.65
N PRO A 121 3.27 -13.29 -6.99
CA PRO A 121 2.34 -13.85 -6.01
C PRO A 121 2.78 -15.21 -5.45
N TYR A 122 3.43 -16.04 -6.28
CA TYR A 122 3.97 -17.32 -5.85
C TYR A 122 5.11 -17.13 -4.85
N ASN A 123 6.05 -16.23 -5.12
CA ASN A 123 7.17 -15.96 -4.22
C ASN A 123 6.70 -15.37 -2.89
N VAL A 124 5.79 -14.39 -2.92
CA VAL A 124 5.21 -13.79 -1.70
C VAL A 124 4.47 -14.86 -0.88
N HIS A 125 3.65 -15.70 -1.52
CA HIS A 125 2.97 -16.83 -0.86
C HIS A 125 3.95 -17.80 -0.22
N LYS A 126 4.97 -18.23 -0.95
CA LYS A 126 5.98 -19.17 -0.47
C LYS A 126 6.75 -18.61 0.74
N VAL A 127 7.32 -17.42 0.59
CA VAL A 127 8.12 -16.77 1.64
C VAL A 127 7.28 -16.53 2.90
N PHE A 128 6.04 -16.07 2.75
CA PHE A 128 5.16 -15.84 3.89
C PHE A 128 4.75 -17.14 4.59
N VAL A 129 4.47 -18.22 3.85
CA VAL A 129 4.17 -19.53 4.45
C VAL A 129 5.37 -20.08 5.21
N GLU A 130 6.60 -19.93 4.69
CA GLU A 130 7.80 -20.33 5.42
C GLU A 130 8.04 -19.50 6.68
N ALA A 131 7.78 -18.19 6.64
CA ALA A 131 7.82 -17.32 7.81
C ALA A 131 6.83 -17.79 8.91
N LEU A 132 5.60 -18.15 8.53
CA LEU A 132 4.62 -18.70 9.47
C LEU A 132 5.08 -20.04 10.09
N LYS A 133 5.77 -20.89 9.33
CA LYS A 133 6.34 -22.14 9.86
C LYS A 133 7.47 -21.88 10.86
N ILE A 134 8.30 -20.85 10.64
CA ILE A 134 9.39 -20.47 11.56
C ILE A 134 8.83 -20.11 12.94
N ILE A 135 7.73 -19.35 13.00
CA ILE A 135 7.02 -19.05 14.25
C ILE A 135 6.08 -20.16 14.72
N LYS A 136 6.08 -21.30 14.04
CA LYS A 136 5.23 -22.46 14.36
C LYS A 136 3.73 -22.15 14.37
N ASP A 137 3.29 -21.22 13.52
CA ASP A 137 1.88 -20.92 13.33
C ASP A 137 1.21 -22.03 12.50
N GLU A 138 0.28 -22.75 13.11
CA GLU A 138 -0.43 -23.87 12.48
C GLU A 138 -1.23 -23.46 11.23
N ARG A 139 -1.57 -22.18 11.08
CA ARG A 139 -2.29 -21.63 9.91
C ARG A 139 -1.44 -21.72 8.64
N ALA A 140 -0.11 -21.87 8.76
CA ALA A 140 0.79 -22.13 7.64
C ALA A 140 0.36 -23.35 6.81
N ASN A 141 -0.14 -24.41 7.46
CA ASN A 141 -0.58 -25.63 6.77
C ASN A 141 -1.82 -25.41 5.90
N LYS A 142 -2.73 -24.53 6.35
CA LYS A 142 -3.91 -24.15 5.57
C LYS A 142 -3.49 -23.30 4.37
N LEU A 143 -2.62 -22.32 4.61
CA LEU A 143 -2.13 -21.43 3.56
C LEU A 143 -1.24 -22.12 2.53
N LEU A 144 -0.44 -23.11 2.91
CA LEU A 144 0.42 -23.86 1.98
C LEU A 144 -0.36 -24.45 0.79
N LYS A 145 -1.62 -24.87 1.03
CA LYS A 145 -2.50 -25.46 0.01
C LYS A 145 -3.35 -24.42 -0.72
N ALA A 146 -3.33 -23.17 -0.27
CA ALA A 146 -4.14 -22.12 -0.84
C ALA A 146 -3.70 -21.84 -2.29
N LYS A 147 -4.66 -21.50 -3.14
CA LYS A 147 -4.41 -20.98 -4.49
C LYS A 147 -4.77 -19.50 -4.53
N GLN A 148 -4.07 -18.75 -5.36
CA GLN A 148 -4.32 -17.33 -5.51
C GLN A 148 -5.74 -17.08 -6.00
N LYS A 149 -6.42 -16.12 -5.40
CA LYS A 149 -7.74 -15.67 -5.82
C LYS A 149 -7.67 -14.23 -6.31
N ILE A 150 -7.65 -14.05 -7.63
CA ILE A 150 -7.78 -12.71 -8.22
C ILE A 150 -9.22 -12.26 -8.02
N GLN A 151 -9.42 -11.21 -7.22
CA GLN A 151 -10.76 -10.72 -6.93
C GLN A 151 -11.34 -10.02 -8.17
N LYS A 152 -12.60 -10.31 -8.47
CA LYS A 152 -13.34 -9.69 -9.56
C LYS A 152 -14.36 -8.73 -8.96
N MET A 153 -14.00 -7.46 -8.91
CA MET A 153 -14.84 -6.40 -8.39
C MET A 153 -15.49 -5.61 -9.52
N SER A 154 -16.70 -5.08 -9.29
CA SER A 154 -17.44 -4.30 -10.26
C SER A 154 -16.80 -2.94 -10.57
N TRP A 155 -15.97 -2.41 -9.66
CA TRP A 155 -15.29 -1.12 -9.78
C TRP A 155 -13.89 -1.19 -10.41
N ARG A 156 -13.51 -2.32 -11.03
CA ARG A 156 -12.26 -2.40 -11.80
C ARG A 156 -12.31 -1.42 -12.97
N THR A 157 -11.16 -0.86 -13.32
CA THR A 157 -10.97 0.22 -14.30
C THR A 157 -9.73 -0.05 -15.14
N SER A 158 -9.65 0.59 -16.31
CA SER A 158 -8.43 0.65 -17.13
C SER A 158 -7.42 1.70 -16.65
N ASN A 159 -7.75 2.50 -15.64
CA ASN A 159 -6.88 3.54 -15.08
C ASN A 159 -5.62 2.94 -14.45
N GLN A 160 -4.46 3.27 -15.04
CA GLN A 160 -3.14 2.84 -14.58
C GLN A 160 -2.45 3.87 -13.67
N VAL A 161 -2.92 5.13 -13.67
CA VAL A 161 -2.33 6.25 -12.93
C VAL A 161 -2.70 6.18 -11.45
N ASP A 162 -3.94 5.78 -11.15
CA ASP A 162 -4.51 5.81 -9.80
C ASP A 162 -4.41 4.48 -9.04
N CYS A 163 -3.67 3.51 -9.56
CA CYS A 163 -3.55 2.17 -8.97
C CYS A 163 -3.15 2.21 -7.48
N GLY A 164 -2.31 3.16 -7.06
CA GLY A 164 -1.95 3.37 -5.65
C GLY A 164 -3.14 3.77 -4.76
N ILE A 165 -4.06 4.60 -5.26
CA ILE A 165 -5.28 5.00 -4.53
C ILE A 165 -6.20 3.79 -4.34
N PHE A 166 -6.36 2.97 -5.38
CA PHE A 166 -7.13 1.73 -5.26
C PHE A 166 -6.49 0.75 -4.28
N ALA A 167 -5.17 0.57 -4.33
CA ALA A 167 -4.44 -0.31 -3.42
C ALA A 167 -4.64 0.10 -1.95
N MET A 168 -4.46 1.39 -1.63
CA MET A 168 -4.72 1.91 -0.28
C MET A 168 -6.17 1.71 0.14
N ARG A 169 -7.14 2.00 -0.76
CA ARG A 169 -8.56 1.83 -0.46
C ARG A 169 -8.98 0.38 -0.29
N HIS A 170 -8.35 -0.55 -1.02
CA HIS A 170 -8.60 -1.96 -0.86
C HIS A 170 -8.09 -2.47 0.49
N MET A 171 -6.91 -2.03 0.94
CA MET A 171 -6.43 -2.34 2.29
C MET A 171 -7.35 -1.75 3.37
N GLU A 172 -7.87 -0.53 3.17
CA GLU A 172 -8.78 0.13 4.13
C GLU A 172 -10.12 -0.60 4.31
N THR A 173 -10.62 -1.26 3.26
CA THR A 173 -12.03 -1.72 3.22
C THR A 173 -12.21 -3.22 3.06
N PHE A 174 -11.16 -3.95 2.68
CA PHE A 174 -11.25 -5.39 2.51
C PHE A 174 -11.18 -6.09 3.88
N MET A 175 -12.23 -6.83 4.21
CA MET A 175 -12.36 -7.54 5.49
C MET A 175 -12.35 -9.06 5.30
N GLY A 176 -11.75 -9.54 4.21
CA GLY A 176 -11.77 -10.96 3.86
C GLY A 176 -13.15 -11.47 3.44
N GLY A 177 -13.26 -12.78 3.26
CA GLY A 177 -14.55 -13.45 3.02
C GLY A 177 -15.26 -13.15 1.69
N ASN A 178 -16.56 -12.87 1.76
CA ASN A 178 -17.44 -12.87 0.57
C ASN A 178 -17.36 -11.53 -0.16
N LEU A 179 -16.88 -11.56 -1.41
CA LEU A 179 -16.81 -10.40 -2.30
C LEU A 179 -18.13 -9.65 -2.46
N LEU A 180 -19.27 -10.33 -2.42
CA LEU A 180 -20.59 -9.70 -2.57
C LEU A 180 -20.91 -8.74 -1.41
N LYS A 181 -20.24 -8.90 -0.27
CA LYS A 181 -20.36 -8.02 0.90
C LYS A 181 -19.28 -6.95 0.96
N TRP A 182 -18.32 -6.96 0.03
CA TRP A 182 -17.25 -5.99 0.02
C TRP A 182 -17.71 -4.71 -0.65
N HIS A 183 -17.90 -3.67 0.17
CA HIS A 183 -18.22 -2.33 -0.28
C HIS A 183 -17.00 -1.43 -0.10
N CYS A 184 -16.17 -1.31 -1.15
CA CYS A 184 -15.00 -0.44 -1.08
C CYS A 184 -15.34 1.05 -1.24
N GLY A 185 -16.57 1.37 -1.68
CA GLY A 185 -17.02 2.74 -1.91
C GLY A 185 -16.66 3.33 -3.28
N PHE A 186 -16.15 2.52 -4.22
CA PHE A 186 -16.02 2.91 -5.62
C PHE A 186 -17.23 2.47 -6.44
N ASP A 187 -17.66 3.37 -7.32
CA ASP A 187 -18.55 3.05 -8.44
C ASP A 187 -17.78 2.36 -9.59
N GLN A 188 -18.53 1.94 -10.61
CA GLN A 188 -17.95 1.52 -11.88
C GLN A 188 -17.19 2.67 -12.55
N GLU A 189 -16.25 2.33 -13.43
CA GLU A 189 -15.44 3.29 -14.18
C GLU A 189 -16.33 4.36 -14.85
N GLY A 190 -16.06 5.63 -14.54
CA GLY A 190 -16.87 6.76 -14.96
C GLY A 190 -16.63 7.99 -14.10
N ASP A 191 -17.41 9.06 -14.32
CA ASP A 191 -17.16 10.35 -13.67
C ASP A 191 -17.35 10.32 -12.14
N LYS A 192 -18.27 9.50 -11.64
CA LYS A 192 -18.42 9.27 -10.20
C LYS A 192 -17.16 8.68 -9.58
N GLN A 193 -16.57 7.68 -10.24
CA GLN A 193 -15.34 7.06 -9.78
C GLN A 193 -14.17 8.05 -9.79
N LYS A 194 -14.08 8.92 -10.81
CA LYS A 194 -13.06 9.99 -10.84
C LYS A 194 -13.18 10.93 -9.64
N LEU A 195 -14.40 11.35 -9.30
CA LEU A 195 -14.65 12.19 -8.12
C LEU A 195 -14.29 11.45 -6.81
N GLN A 196 -14.61 10.16 -6.71
CA GLN A 196 -14.22 9.32 -5.57
C GLN A 196 -12.71 9.19 -5.43
N ILE A 197 -11.98 9.02 -6.54
CA ILE A 197 -10.52 8.98 -6.57
C ILE A 197 -9.93 10.33 -6.13
N GLU A 198 -10.45 11.45 -6.65
CA GLU A 198 -9.98 12.79 -6.27
C GLU A 198 -10.19 13.06 -4.78
N TYR A 199 -11.37 12.71 -4.25
CA TYR A 199 -11.64 12.79 -2.83
C TYR A 199 -10.65 11.96 -2.00
N LEU A 200 -10.37 10.72 -2.42
CA LEU A 200 -9.43 9.85 -1.71
C LEU A 200 -7.99 10.33 -1.82
N ARG A 201 -7.57 10.93 -2.95
CA ARG A 201 -6.26 11.58 -3.07
C ARG A 201 -6.10 12.67 -2.02
N ILE A 202 -7.11 13.54 -1.87
CA ILE A 202 -7.12 14.60 -0.86
C ILE A 202 -7.10 14.00 0.55
N LYS A 203 -7.97 13.03 0.83
CA LYS A 203 -8.02 12.35 2.13
C LYS A 203 -6.65 11.77 2.50
N TYR A 204 -6.07 10.95 1.63
CA TYR A 204 -4.82 10.27 1.94
C TYR A 204 -3.64 11.25 2.04
N VAL A 205 -3.53 12.25 1.17
CA VAL A 205 -2.45 13.25 1.31
C VAL A 205 -2.58 14.06 2.60
N SER A 206 -3.80 14.43 3.00
CA SER A 206 -4.03 15.13 4.26
C SER A 206 -3.62 14.28 5.47
N GLU A 207 -4.02 13.01 5.51
CA GLU A 207 -3.63 12.08 6.57
C GLU A 207 -2.10 11.92 6.64
N ILE A 208 -1.44 11.77 5.48
CA ILE A 208 0.02 11.65 5.38
C ILE A 208 0.72 12.90 5.93
N LEU A 209 0.30 14.06 5.47
CA LEU A 209 0.91 15.34 5.83
C LEU A 209 0.76 15.64 7.33
N LEU A 210 -0.41 15.32 7.90
CA LEU A 210 -0.75 15.61 9.29
C LEU A 210 -0.38 14.49 10.27
N SER A 211 0.06 13.33 9.77
CA SER A 211 0.43 12.19 10.61
C SER A 211 1.58 12.51 11.56
N ASN A 212 1.49 12.03 12.80
CA ASN A 212 2.56 12.20 13.80
C ASN A 212 3.87 11.51 13.41
N VAL A 213 3.83 10.56 12.47
CA VAL A 213 5.03 9.86 11.99
C VAL A 213 5.75 10.61 10.88
N ASN A 214 5.11 11.62 10.28
CA ASN A 214 5.72 12.45 9.26
C ASN A 214 6.78 13.36 9.92
N CYS A 215 8.05 13.10 9.64
CA CYS A 215 9.17 13.90 10.15
C CYS A 215 9.12 15.36 9.68
N ASN A 216 8.41 15.63 8.58
CA ASN A 216 8.20 16.97 8.05
C ASN A 216 6.90 17.61 8.55
N LYS A 217 6.14 16.99 9.45
CA LYS A 217 4.85 17.53 9.94
C LYS A 217 4.98 18.97 10.43
N GLN A 218 6.01 19.27 11.23
CA GLN A 218 6.23 20.62 11.75
C GLN A 218 6.48 21.65 10.65
N PHE A 219 7.25 21.27 9.62
CA PHE A 219 7.46 22.12 8.46
C PHE A 219 6.15 22.37 7.71
N VAL A 220 5.37 21.32 7.45
CA VAL A 220 4.07 21.44 6.77
C VAL A 220 3.12 22.34 7.57
N THR A 221 3.03 22.16 8.88
CA THR A 221 2.21 23.01 9.76
C THR A 221 2.63 24.48 9.70
N ALA A 222 3.93 24.75 9.78
CA ALA A 222 4.44 26.13 9.69
C ALA A 222 4.14 26.78 8.31
N GLU A 223 4.20 26.03 7.22
CA GLU A 223 3.83 26.53 5.89
C GLU A 223 2.32 26.83 5.78
N VAL A 224 1.47 26.01 6.41
CA VAL A 224 0.02 26.27 6.50
C VAL A 224 -0.25 27.54 7.31
N GLU A 225 0.37 27.70 8.48
CA GLU A 225 0.23 28.91 9.30
C GLU A 225 0.67 30.16 8.53
N LYS A 226 1.80 30.11 7.81
CA LYS A 226 2.23 31.20 6.94
C LYS A 226 1.22 31.49 5.84
N PHE A 227 0.64 30.46 5.21
CA PHE A 227 -0.39 30.63 4.19
C PHE A 227 -1.64 31.31 4.75
N GLU A 228 -2.08 30.92 5.95
CA GLU A 228 -3.25 31.50 6.63
C GLU A 228 -3.05 32.98 7.02
N LEU A 229 -1.81 33.41 7.26
CA LEU A 229 -1.48 34.81 7.56
C LEU A 229 -1.57 35.75 6.34
N HIS A 230 -1.63 35.22 5.12
CA HIS A 230 -1.76 36.04 3.92
C HIS A 230 -3.18 36.59 3.74
N SER A 231 -3.32 37.71 3.01
CA SER A 231 -4.63 38.20 2.59
C SER A 231 -5.34 37.17 1.69
N SER A 232 -6.67 37.20 1.65
CA SER A 232 -7.45 36.29 0.78
C SER A 232 -7.08 36.43 -0.70
N GLU A 233 -6.70 37.63 -1.15
CA GLU A 233 -6.22 37.87 -2.52
C GLU A 233 -4.90 37.13 -2.77
N LYS A 234 -3.94 37.21 -1.83
CA LYS A 234 -2.66 36.54 -1.96
C LYS A 234 -2.78 35.01 -1.84
N GLN A 235 -3.67 34.53 -0.97
CA GLN A 235 -3.99 33.11 -0.87
C GLN A 235 -4.55 32.58 -2.20
N LEU A 236 -5.48 33.31 -2.82
CA LEU A 236 -6.05 32.94 -4.12
C LEU A 236 -4.97 32.92 -5.21
N GLU A 237 -4.08 33.91 -5.26
CA GLU A 237 -2.95 33.96 -6.20
C GLU A 237 -2.07 32.71 -6.09
N LEU A 238 -1.68 32.34 -4.86
CA LEU A 238 -0.86 31.16 -4.60
C LEU A 238 -1.57 29.86 -5.00
N LEU A 239 -2.86 29.73 -4.70
CA LEU A 239 -3.66 28.55 -5.09
C LEU A 239 -3.80 28.44 -6.61
N LEU A 240 -3.99 29.56 -7.31
CA LEU A 240 -4.04 29.58 -8.78
C LEU A 240 -2.68 29.21 -9.38
N ALA A 241 -1.58 29.74 -8.84
CA ALA A 241 -0.23 29.37 -9.28
C ALA A 241 0.04 27.87 -9.08
N ALA A 242 -0.36 27.30 -7.92
CA ALA A 242 -0.26 25.87 -7.66
C ALA A 242 -1.05 25.03 -8.66
N LYS A 243 -2.27 25.46 -9.00
CA LYS A 243 -3.09 24.79 -10.03
C LYS A 243 -2.41 24.83 -11.41
N MET A 244 -1.83 25.96 -11.80
CA MET A 244 -1.13 26.09 -13.08
C MET A 244 0.15 25.24 -13.15
N MET A 245 0.84 25.02 -12.02
CA MET A 245 1.99 24.12 -11.97
C MET A 245 1.57 22.66 -12.16
N LYS A 246 0.44 22.25 -11.56
CA LYS A 246 -0.13 20.90 -11.73
C LYS A 246 -0.42 20.59 -13.20
N ASP A 247 -0.96 21.55 -13.94
CA ASP A 247 -1.33 21.38 -15.35
C ASP A 247 -0.12 21.35 -16.31
N LYS A 248 1.09 21.64 -15.82
CA LYS A 248 2.35 21.57 -16.59
C LYS A 248 3.19 20.32 -16.29
N CYS A 249 2.88 19.58 -15.23
CA CYS A 249 3.66 18.43 -14.77
C CYS A 249 3.11 17.07 -15.21
N PHE A 250 2.10 17.05 -16.10
CA PHE A 250 1.55 15.83 -16.71
C PHE A 250 1.44 15.98 -18.22
#